data_AF-A0A1J1I4Z0-F1
#
_entry.id   AF-A0A1J1I4Z0-F1
#
_cell.length_a   1.000
_cell.length_b   1.000
_cell.length_c   1.000
_cell.angle_alpha   90.00
_cell.angle_beta   90.00
_cell.angle_gamma   90.00
#
_symmetry.space_group_name_H-M   'P 1'
#
loop_
_entity.id
_entity.type
_entity.pdbx_description
1 polymer ?
#
loop_
_entity_poly.entity_id
_entity_poly.type
_entity_poly.pdbx_seq_one_letter_code
_entity_poly.pdbx_strand_id
1 'polypeptide(L)' 'MASKTSSTLFCMTILNEPNIVPTDKKKEHIKRPMNAFMVWAQAARRVMSKQYPNLQNSELSKSLGKLWK' A
#
# COMPACT_ATOMS: atom_id res chain seq x y z
N MET A 1 5.35 6.92 17.84
CA MET A 1 5.92 6.75 16.48
C MET A 1 5.86 5.28 16.12
N ALA A 2 4.91 4.86 15.28
CA ALA A 2 4.93 3.51 14.70
C ALA A 2 4.06 3.48 13.44
N SER A 3 4.74 3.48 12.30
CA SER A 3 4.20 3.24 10.97
C SER A 3 3.80 1.77 10.80
N LYS A 4 2.71 1.50 10.05
CA LYS A 4 2.41 0.32 9.20
C LYS A 4 0.88 0.35 8.95
N THR A 5 0.34 0.36 7.73
CA THR A 5 0.50 -0.65 6.68
C THR A 5 0.06 -0.08 5.31
N SER A 6 0.95 -0.15 4.31
CA SER A 6 0.58 0.06 2.90
C SER A 6 0.11 -1.28 2.33
N SER A 7 -1.17 -1.60 2.52
CA SER A 7 -1.72 -2.94 2.27
C SER A 7 -1.93 -3.31 0.78
N THR A 8 -1.63 -2.42 -0.17
CA THR A 8 -1.74 -2.73 -1.61
C THR A 8 -0.43 -3.19 -2.24
N LEU A 9 0.72 -3.02 -1.58
CA LEU A 9 2.01 -3.52 -2.09
C LEU A 9 2.41 -4.92 -1.61
N PHE A 10 1.65 -5.53 -0.72
CA PHE A 10 2.04 -6.82 -0.11
C PHE A 10 1.54 -8.06 -0.88
N CYS A 11 0.67 -7.90 -1.89
CA CYS A 11 0.03 -9.06 -2.55
C CYS A 11 0.75 -9.55 -3.83
N MET A 12 1.68 -8.78 -4.42
CA MET A 12 2.28 -9.13 -5.72
C MET A 12 3.70 -9.70 -5.67
N THR A 13 4.29 -9.93 -4.49
CA THR A 13 5.67 -10.40 -4.32
C THR A 13 5.76 -11.77 -3.65
N ILE A 14 4.85 -12.69 -3.99
CA ILE A 14 4.95 -14.09 -3.55
C ILE A 14 5.97 -14.80 -4.45
N LEU A 15 7.26 -14.58 -4.22
CA LEU A 15 8.31 -15.59 -4.39
C LEU A 15 9.45 -15.26 -3.40
N ASN A 16 9.46 -16.04 -2.31
CA ASN A 16 10.65 -16.41 -1.53
C ASN A 16 11.21 -15.41 -0.48
N GLU A 17 10.49 -15.20 0.64
CA GLU A 17 11.11 -14.72 1.90
C GLU A 17 10.39 -15.34 3.13
N PRO A 18 11.11 -15.77 4.19
CA PRO A 18 10.53 -16.51 5.30
C PRO A 18 9.48 -15.70 6.08
N ASN A 19 8.33 -16.34 6.24
CA ASN A 19 7.14 -15.94 7.03
C ASN A 19 7.46 -15.20 8.34
N ILE A 20 7.34 -13.87 8.35
CA ILE A 20 6.93 -13.14 9.56
C ILE A 20 5.43 -12.85 9.40
N VAL A 21 4.61 -13.81 9.81
CA VAL A 21 3.16 -13.63 9.94
C VAL A 21 2.93 -12.81 11.21
N PRO A 22 2.32 -11.61 11.16
CA PRO A 22 1.83 -10.96 12.36
C PRO A 22 0.70 -11.82 12.91
N THR A 23 0.96 -12.51 14.01
CA THR A 23 -0.01 -13.34 14.73
C THR A 23 -1.00 -12.43 15.45
N ASP A 24 -2.07 -12.02 14.77
CA ASP A 24 -3.17 -11.32 15.42
C ASP A 24 -4.48 -12.08 15.27
N LYS A 25 -5.14 -12.20 16.42
CA LYS A 25 -6.22 -13.13 16.74
C LYS A 25 -7.41 -12.87 15.82
N LYS A 26 -7.87 -13.95 15.17
CA LYS A 26 -8.99 -14.06 14.23
C LYS A 26 -10.32 -13.62 14.87
N LYS A 27 -10.55 -12.31 15.01
CA LYS A 27 -11.90 -11.77 14.87
C LYS A 27 -12.12 -11.58 13.38
N GLU A 28 -13.25 -12.05 12.87
CA GLU A 28 -13.60 -11.95 11.45
C GLU A 28 -13.65 -10.47 11.05
N HIS A 29 -12.54 -9.96 10.49
CA HIS A 29 -12.42 -8.55 10.14
C HIS A 29 -12.74 -8.39 8.65
N ILE A 30 -13.92 -7.86 8.39
CA ILE A 30 -14.35 -7.48 7.04
C ILE A 30 -13.46 -6.33 6.56
N LYS A 31 -12.72 -6.55 5.47
CA LYS A 31 -11.90 -5.51 4.85
C LYS A 31 -12.81 -4.41 4.28
N ARG A 32 -12.40 -3.16 4.47
CA ARG A 32 -13.08 -2.01 3.86
C ARG A 32 -12.81 -1.97 2.36
N PRO A 33 -13.82 -1.72 1.51
CA PRO A 33 -13.60 -1.51 0.10
C PRO A 33 -12.76 -0.24 -0.14
N MET A 34 -12.06 -0.18 -1.27
CA MET A 34 -11.24 0.98 -1.62
C MET A 34 -12.13 2.15 -2.03
N ASN A 35 -11.94 3.31 -1.39
CA ASN A 35 -12.58 4.55 -1.83
C ASN A 35 -12.05 5.01 -3.20
N ALA A 36 -12.73 5.97 -3.84
CA ALA A 36 -12.40 6.44 -5.19
C ALA A 36 -10.92 6.89 -5.33
N PHE A 37 -10.40 7.62 -4.35
CA PHE A 37 -9.00 8.02 -4.33
C PHE A 37 -8.05 6.82 -4.28
N MET A 38 -8.35 5.80 -3.47
CA MET A 38 -7.52 4.61 -3.35
C MET A 38 -7.47 3.80 -4.65
N VAL A 39 -8.59 3.73 -5.38
CA VAL A 39 -8.65 3.07 -6.70
C VAL A 39 -7.79 3.81 -7.72
N TRP A 40 -7.91 5.13 -7.80
CA TRP A 40 -7.10 5.94 -8.72
C TRP A 40 -5.60 5.91 -8.34
N ALA A 41 -5.28 6.11 -7.06
CA ALA A 41 -3.92 6.18 -6.56
C ALA A 41 -3.15 4.86 -6.73
N GLN A 42 -3.85 3.72 -6.84
CA GLN A 42 -3.22 2.42 -7.09
C GLN A 42 -2.47 2.39 -8.43
N ALA A 43 -3.11 2.88 -9.50
CA ALA A 43 -2.47 2.95 -10.82
C ALA A 43 -1.36 4.00 -10.83
N ALA A 44 -1.62 5.18 -10.27
CA ALA A 44 -0.64 6.28 -10.24
C ALA A 44 0.63 5.92 -9.44
N ARG A 45 0.49 5.27 -8.27
CA ARG A 45 1.64 4.79 -7.48
C ARG A 45 2.48 3.79 -8.26
N ARG A 46 1.87 2.87 -9.00
CA ARG A 46 2.59 1.87 -9.80
C ARG A 46 3.45 2.49 -10.90
N VAL A 47 3.02 3.62 -11.45
CA VAL A 47 3.81 4.38 -12.44
C VAL A 47 4.97 5.10 -11.75
N MET A 48 4.70 5.83 -10.67
CA MET A 48 5.72 6.58 -9.94
C MET A 48 6.78 5.67 -9.29
N SER A 49 6.40 4.49 -8.79
CA SER A 49 7.35 3.55 -8.18
C SER A 49 8.34 2.97 -9.19
N LYS A 50 7.97 2.89 -10.48
CA LYS A 50 8.90 2.48 -11.54
C LYS A 50 9.93 3.57 -11.84
N GLN A 51 9.52 4.84 -11.78
CA GLN A 51 10.40 5.98 -12.02
C GLN A 51 11.29 6.29 -10.81
N TYR A 52 10.76 6.10 -9.60
CA TYR A 52 11.43 6.39 -8.35
C TYR A 52 11.43 5.15 -7.44
N PRO A 53 12.26 4.12 -7.75
CA PRO A 53 12.27 2.87 -6.99
C PRO A 53 12.73 3.03 -5.54
N ASN A 54 13.51 4.08 -5.25
CA ASN A 54 13.99 4.40 -3.91
C ASN A 54 12.96 5.16 -3.05
N LEU A 55 11.86 5.61 -3.67
CA LEU A 55 10.89 6.48 -3.01
C LEU A 55 9.82 5.65 -2.30
N GLN A 56 9.57 5.96 -1.03
CA GLN A 56 8.61 5.22 -0.23
C GLN A 56 7.16 5.56 -0.64
N ASN A 57 6.27 4.56 -0.56
CA ASN A 57 4.84 4.72 -0.85
C ASN A 57 4.15 5.80 0.02
N SER A 58 4.67 6.06 1.21
CA SER A 58 4.22 7.14 2.08
C SER A 58 4.38 8.50 1.43
N GLU A 59 5.50 8.73 0.74
CA GLU A 59 5.78 9.99 0.04
C GLU A 59 4.99 10.09 -1.26
N LEU A 60 4.92 8.99 -2.02
CA LEU A 60 4.08 8.92 -3.23
C LEU A 60 2.62 9.26 -2.91
N SER A 61 2.08 8.73 -1.81
CA SER A 61 0.69 8.99 -1.39
C SER A 61 0.48 10.44 -0.95
N LYS A 62 1.48 11.08 -0.33
CA LYS A 62 1.41 12.52 -0.01
C LYS A 62 1.33 13.36 -1.28
N SER A 63 2.15 13.06 -2.28
CA SER A 63 2.15 13.78 -3.56
C SER A 63 0.85 13.57 -4.33
N LEU A 64 0.36 12.32 -4.40
CA LEU A 64 -0.91 11.99 -5.06
C LEU A 64 -2.12 12.61 -4.36
N GLY A 65 -2.10 12.71 -3.03
CA GLY A 65 -3.14 13.40 -2.26
C GLY A 65 -3.20 14.91 -2.53
N LYS A 66 -2.08 15.54 -2.91
CA LYS A 66 -2.07 16.95 -3.34
C LYS A 66 -2.61 17.13 -4.76
N LEU A 67 -2.43 16.13 -5.62
CA LEU A 67 -2.89 16.15 -7.02
C LEU A 67 -4.39 15.86 -7.13
N TRP A 68 -4.94 15.06 -6.21
CA TRP A 68 -6.35 14.69 -6.17
C TRP A 68 -7.19 15.79 -5.50
N LYS A 69 -8.15 16.35 -6.23
CA LYS A 69 -9.18 17.29 -5.74
C LYS A 69 -10.56 16.79 -6.10
#